data_AF-A0A6G1U127-F1
#
_entry.id   AF-A0A6G1U127-F1
#
_cell.length_a   1.000
_cell.length_b   1.000
_cell.length_c   1.000
_cell.angle_alpha   90.00
_cell.angle_beta   90.00
_cell.angle_gamma   90.00
#
_symmetry.space_group_name_H-M   'P 1'
#
loop_
_entity.id
_entity.type
_entity.pdbx_description
1 polymer ?
#
loop_
_entity_poly.entity_id
_entity_poly.type
_entity_poly.pdbx_seq_one_letter_code
_entity_poly.pdbx_strand_id
1 'polypeptide(L)'
;MAYQNYCAWLTENQQMLLLAIASESLVSSPLSQQFICTHHLPATSSVKTALKALVDKQLVSKTPNGYLVSDRFFSKWLVKGGIIAN
;
A
#
# COMPACT_ATOMS: atom_id res chain seq x y z
N MET A 1 -7.18 -15.49 7.63
CA MET A 1 -6.44 -16.26 6.62
C MET A 1 -6.49 -15.66 5.21
N ALA A 2 -7.63 -15.16 4.71
CA ALA A 2 -7.71 -14.59 3.35
C ALA A 2 -6.78 -13.38 3.10
N TYR A 3 -6.78 -12.38 4.00
CA TYR A 3 -5.95 -11.18 3.84
C TYR A 3 -4.43 -11.45 3.94
N GLN A 4 -4.03 -12.36 4.82
CA GLN A 4 -2.63 -12.80 4.94
C GLN A 4 -2.12 -13.45 3.66
N ASN A 5 -2.97 -14.22 2.97
CA ASN A 5 -2.59 -14.86 1.72
C ASN A 5 -2.33 -13.84 0.60
N TYR A 6 -3.09 -12.74 0.55
CA TYR A 6 -2.78 -11.63 -0.35
C TYR A 6 -1.43 -11.01 -0.04
N CYS A 7 -1.13 -10.75 1.24
CA CYS A 7 0.16 -10.20 1.66
C CYS A 7 1.32 -11.16 1.37
N ALA A 8 1.13 -12.48 1.49
CA ALA A 8 2.15 -13.49 1.20
C ALA A 8 2.63 -13.46 -0.26
N TRP A 9 1.82 -12.97 -1.19
CA TRP A 9 2.19 -12.81 -2.61
C TRP A 9 2.76 -11.45 -2.96
N LEU A 10 2.91 -10.57 -1.98
CA LEU A 10 3.48 -9.24 -2.14
C LEU A 10 4.95 -9.25 -1.71
N THR A 11 5.78 -8.54 -2.46
CA THR A 11 7.14 -8.24 -2.02
C THR A 11 7.12 -7.26 -0.85
N GLU A 12 8.19 -7.21 -0.07
CA GLU A 12 8.31 -6.29 1.07
C GLU A 12 8.01 -4.83 0.67
N ASN A 13 8.58 -4.37 -0.45
CA ASN A 13 8.31 -3.04 -1.00
C ASN A 13 6.81 -2.79 -1.30
N GLN A 14 6.09 -3.81 -1.78
CA GLN A 14 4.65 -3.71 -2.05
C GLN A 14 3.86 -3.69 -0.74
N GLN A 15 4.25 -4.50 0.25
CA GLN A 15 3.61 -4.51 1.57
C GLN A 15 3.79 -3.18 2.29
N MET A 16 5.01 -2.62 2.28
CA MET A 16 5.31 -1.30 2.86
C MET A 16 4.48 -0.20 2.21
N LEU A 17 4.44 -0.15 0.87
CA LEU A 17 3.63 0.83 0.15
C LEU A 17 2.13 0.67 0.44
N LEU A 18 1.65 -0.57 0.49
CA LEU A 18 0.24 -0.86 0.79
C LEU A 18 -0.13 -0.40 2.21
N LEU A 19 0.74 -0.64 3.19
CA LEU A 19 0.56 -0.19 4.57
C LEU A 19 0.58 1.34 4.68
N ALA A 20 1.48 2.00 3.96
CA ALA A 20 1.55 3.47 3.90
C ALA A 20 0.26 4.08 3.35
N ILE A 21 -0.27 3.53 2.23
CA ILE A 21 -1.54 3.96 1.64
C ILE A 21 -2.72 3.68 2.59
N ALA A 22 -2.72 2.53 3.27
CA ALA A 22 -3.75 2.20 4.24
C ALA A 22 -3.76 3.16 5.44
N SER A 23 -2.57 3.56 5.91
CA SER A 23 -2.40 4.46 7.06
C SER A 23 -2.85 5.88 6.75
N GLU A 24 -2.58 6.39 5.55
CA GLU A 24 -3.03 7.72 5.14
C GLU A 24 -4.49 7.75 4.63
N SER A 25 -5.11 6.60 4.40
CA SER A 25 -6.46 6.40 3.85
C SER A 25 -6.72 6.92 2.43
N LEU A 26 -6.06 8.01 2.03
CA LEU A 26 -6.08 8.59 0.68
C LEU A 26 -4.74 9.27 0.41
N VAL A 27 -4.03 8.81 -0.61
CA VAL A 27 -2.72 9.36 -1.00
C VAL A 27 -2.81 10.00 -2.37
N SER A 28 -2.83 11.33 -2.45
CA SER A 28 -2.87 12.03 -3.73
C SER A 28 -1.59 11.83 -4.55
N SER A 29 -0.43 11.76 -3.90
CA SER A 29 0.88 11.68 -4.55
C SER A 29 1.79 10.61 -3.91
N PRO A 30 1.57 9.32 -4.20
CA PRO A 30 2.37 8.22 -3.62
C PRO A 30 3.82 8.17 -4.13
N LEU A 31 4.14 8.95 -5.17
CA LEU A 31 5.49 9.09 -5.72
C LEU A 31 6.19 10.38 -5.28
N SER A 32 5.54 11.18 -4.42
CA SER A 32 6.16 12.39 -3.91
C SER A 32 7.30 12.05 -2.95
N GLN A 33 8.36 12.84 -2.99
CA GLN A 33 9.51 12.64 -2.11
C GLN A 33 9.10 12.77 -0.63
N GLN A 34 8.14 13.65 -0.32
CA GLN A 34 7.58 13.78 1.02
C GLN A 34 6.93 12.47 1.50
N PHE A 35 6.05 11.86 0.71
CA PHE A 35 5.43 10.59 1.06
C PHE A 35 6.46 9.46 1.26
N ILE A 36 7.45 9.41 0.37
CA ILE A 36 8.54 8.42 0.43
C ILE A 36 9.36 8.60 1.72
N CYS A 37 9.72 9.83 2.09
CA CYS A 37 10.46 10.10 3.32
C CYS A 37 9.62 9.83 4.58
N THR A 38 8.35 10.24 4.60
CA THR A 38 7.46 10.02 5.75
C THR A 38 7.30 8.54 6.08
N HIS A 39 7.09 7.70 5.07
CA HIS A 39 6.87 6.26 5.24
C HIS A 39 8.14 5.42 5.07
N HIS A 40 9.31 6.07 4.97
CA HIS A 40 10.61 5.42 4.79
C HIS A 40 10.60 4.40 3.63
N LEU A 41 9.92 4.75 2.54
CA LEU A 41 9.79 3.90 1.37
C LEU A 41 11.11 3.85 0.58
N PRO A 42 11.32 2.77 -0.21
CA PRO A 42 12.49 2.66 -1.08
C PRO A 42 12.48 3.72 -2.19
N ALA A 43 13.47 3.64 -3.08
CA ALA A 43 13.59 4.53 -4.24
C ALA A 43 12.28 4.69 -5.03
N THR A 44 12.03 5.89 -5.54
CA THR A 44 10.81 6.26 -6.29
C THR A 44 10.48 5.29 -7.43
N SER A 45 11.51 4.77 -8.11
CA SER A 45 11.39 3.75 -9.16
C SER A 45 10.77 2.44 -8.62
N SER A 46 11.23 1.99 -7.46
CA SER A 46 10.69 0.81 -6.77
C SER A 46 9.25 1.05 -6.33
N VAL A 47 8.96 2.23 -5.76
CA VAL A 47 7.61 2.63 -5.33
C VAL A 47 6.65 2.65 -6.53
N LYS A 48 7.08 3.17 -7.69
CA LYS A 48 6.28 3.19 -8.91
C LYS A 48 5.93 1.77 -9.40
N THR A 49 6.88 0.86 -9.39
CA THR A 49 6.65 -0.54 -9.78
C THR A 49 5.73 -1.24 -8.78
N ALA A 50 5.95 -1.03 -7.48
CA ALA A 50 5.08 -1.56 -6.43
C ALA A 50 3.64 -1.03 -6.56
N LEU A 51 3.47 0.27 -6.78
CA LEU A 51 2.16 0.91 -6.98
C LEU A 51 1.43 0.29 -8.16
N LYS A 52 2.12 0.12 -9.30
CA LYS A 52 1.54 -0.52 -10.49
C LYS A 52 1.08 -1.95 -10.21
N ALA A 53 1.90 -2.73 -9.51
CA ALA A 53 1.55 -4.11 -9.14
C ALA A 53 0.37 -4.18 -8.16
N LEU A 54 0.28 -3.26 -7.19
CA LEU A 54 -0.83 -3.21 -6.24
C LEU A 54 -2.16 -2.84 -6.92
N VAL A 55 -2.11 -1.94 -7.91
CA VAL A 55 -3.28 -1.57 -8.73
C VAL A 55 -3.70 -2.72 -9.64
N ASP A 56 -2.74 -3.39 -10.28
CA ASP A 56 -2.99 -4.57 -11.13
C ASP A 56 -3.65 -5.72 -10.35
N LYS A 57 -3.19 -5.95 -9.12
CA LYS A 57 -3.78 -6.91 -8.16
C LYS A 57 -5.12 -6.45 -7.55
N GLN A 58 -5.64 -5.28 -7.94
CA GLN A 58 -6.84 -4.64 -7.39
C GLN A 58 -6.81 -4.38 -5.88
N LEU A 59 -5.64 -4.39 -5.24
CA LEU A 59 -5.50 -4.07 -3.82
C LEU A 59 -5.55 -2.56 -3.56
N VAL A 60 -5.10 -1.78 -4.54
CA VAL A 60 -5.15 -0.31 -4.52
C VAL A 60 -6.01 0.18 -5.68
N SER A 61 -6.94 1.07 -5.37
CA SER A 61 -7.80 1.74 -6.34
C SER A 61 -7.27 3.15 -6.64
N LYS A 62 -7.23 3.50 -7.92
CA LYS A 62 -6.93 4.86 -8.37
C LYS A 62 -8.22 5.65 -8.49
N THR A 63 -8.32 6.75 -7.77
CA THR A 63 -9.42 7.71 -7.81
C THR A 63 -8.94 9.06 -8.35
N PRO A 64 -9.86 9.98 -8.73
CA PRO A 64 -9.48 11.33 -9.14
C PRO A 64 -8.68 12.09 -8.07
N ASN A 65 -8.93 11.78 -6.79
CA ASN A 65 -8.32 12.45 -5.65
C ASN A 65 -6.99 11.81 -5.21
N GLY A 66 -6.65 10.63 -5.73
CA GLY A 66 -5.48 9.88 -5.31
C GLY A 66 -5.67 8.37 -5.29
N TYR A 67 -4.80 7.70 -4.55
CA TYR A 67 -4.75 6.25 -4.39
C TYR A 67 -5.25 5.86 -3.00
N LEU A 68 -6.06 4.82 -2.93
CA LEU A 68 -6.56 4.27 -1.67
C LEU A 68 -6.70 2.75 -1.76
N VAL A 69 -6.69 2.07 -0.61
CA VAL A 69 -6.89 0.62 -0.57
C VAL A 69 -8.33 0.27 -0.95
N SER A 70 -8.49 -0.59 -1.96
CA SER A 70 -9.79 -0.90 -2.56
C SER A 70 -10.83 -1.41 -1.54
N ASP A 71 -10.38 -2.21 -0.57
CA ASP A 71 -11.21 -2.75 0.51
C ASP A 71 -10.95 -1.99 1.82
N ARG A 72 -12.02 -1.39 2.38
CA ARG A 72 -11.97 -0.63 3.64
C ARG A 72 -11.69 -1.51 4.86
N PHE A 73 -12.17 -2.74 4.89
CA PHE A 73 -11.87 -3.71 5.94
C PHE A 73 -10.44 -4.18 5.85
N PHE A 74 -9.94 -4.41 4.62
CA PHE A 74 -8.54 -4.73 4.40
C PHE A 74 -7.62 -3.60 4.86
N SER A 75 -7.95 -2.34 4.51
CA SER A 75 -7.23 -1.16 5.01
C SER A 75 -7.16 -1.12 6.54
N LYS A 76 -8.30 -1.31 7.22
CA LYS A 76 -8.34 -1.38 8.69
C LYS A 76 -7.52 -2.53 9.26
N TRP A 77 -7.55 -3.69 8.61
CA TRP A 77 -6.78 -4.85 9.01
C TRP A 77 -5.26 -4.62 8.88
N LEU A 78 -4.82 -3.95 7.81
CA LEU A 78 -3.43 -3.56 7.59
C LEU A 78 -2.94 -2.61 8.69
N VAL A 79 -3.69 -1.54 8.97
CA VAL A 79 -3.33 -0.54 10.00
C VAL A 79 -3.30 -1.14 11.40
N LYS A 80 -4.15 -2.14 11.67
CA LYS A 80 -4.17 -2.84 12.97
C LYS A 80 -3.00 -3.82 13.16
N GLY A 81 -2.05 -3.88 12.23
CA GLY A 81 -0.86 -4.73 12.32
C GLY A 81 -1.05 -6.11 11.69
N GLY A 82 -1.98 -6.28 10.74
CA GLY A 82 -2.25 -7.57 10.10
C GLY A 82 -1.03 -8.24 9.43
N ILE A 83 -0.04 -7.45 9.01
CA ILE A 83 1.21 -7.94 8.39
C ILE A 83 2.27 -8.33 9.43
N ILE A 84 2.31 -7.65 10.57
CA ILE A 84 3.35 -7.77 11.62
C ILE A 84 2.96 -8.69 12.77
N ALA A 85 1.68 -9.05 12.89
CA ALA A 85 1.14 -9.83 14.01
C ALA A 85 1.34 -11.36 13.86
N ASN A 86 2.44 -11.83 13.29
CA ASN A 86 2.74 -13.27 13.18
C ASN A 86 4.12 -13.61 13.71
#